data_AF-A0ABC8TAJ2-F1
#
_entry.id   AF-A0ABC8TAJ2-F1
#
_cell.length_a   1.000
_cell.length_b   1.000
_cell.length_c   1.000
_cell.angle_alpha   90.00
_cell.angle_beta   90.00
_cell.angle_gamma   90.00
#
_symmetry.space_group_name_H-M   'P 1'
#
loop_
_entity.id
_entity.type
_entity.pdbx_description
1 polymer ?
#
loop_
_entity_poly.entity_id
_entity_poly.type
_entity_poly.pdbx_seq_one_letter_code
_entity_poly.pdbx_strand_id
1 'polypeptide(L)'
;MRWNVYAIYELQDECDSRGSLILKKYIEYRKLAKLTSEINTYKRNLLSVRDQGSDPREIKLYLEEILQLTRLGEDYTDYMVSKIRGLRSVDPELLPQATRVFRSENFSQVVQDITGYYVILEGFFLVENVRKAISIDEHVLDSLTMSMVDDVFYVLQSCCRKSISTFNINSVIAILSSV
;
A
#
# COMPACT_ATOMS: atom_id res chain seq x y z
N MET A 1 4.58 -35.94 -10.66
CA MET A 1 4.26 -35.07 -9.50
C MET A 1 5.43 -34.21 -9.03
N ARG A 2 6.66 -34.75 -8.84
CA ARG A 2 7.84 -33.95 -8.42
C ARG A 2 8.22 -32.79 -9.36
N TRP A 3 8.05 -32.95 -10.67
CA TRP A 3 8.35 -31.89 -11.65
C TRP A 3 7.48 -30.63 -11.51
N ASN A 4 6.22 -30.77 -11.08
CA ASN A 4 5.33 -29.63 -10.90
C ASN A 4 5.75 -28.76 -9.71
N VAL A 5 6.25 -29.39 -8.64
CA VAL A 5 6.80 -28.68 -7.48
C VAL A 5 8.07 -27.92 -7.87
N TYR A 6 8.97 -28.58 -8.60
CA TYR A 6 10.20 -27.96 -9.09
C TYR A 6 9.91 -26.73 -9.97
N ALA A 7 8.98 -26.84 -10.93
CA ALA A 7 8.58 -25.72 -11.78
C ALA A 7 8.01 -24.53 -10.98
N ILE A 8 7.27 -24.79 -9.89
CA ILE A 8 6.74 -23.73 -9.01
C ILE A 8 7.86 -23.00 -8.29
N TYR A 9 8.87 -23.71 -7.77
CA TYR A 9 10.02 -23.08 -7.09
C TYR A 9 10.91 -22.30 -8.07
N GLU A 10 11.16 -22.81 -9.27
CA GLU A 10 11.90 -22.08 -10.31
C GLU A 10 11.16 -20.80 -10.76
N LEU A 11 9.84 -20.87 -10.92
CA LEU A 11 9.02 -19.69 -11.21
C LEU A 11 9.03 -18.67 -10.06
N GLN A 12 9.09 -19.17 -8.82
CA GLN A 12 9.22 -18.30 -7.65
C GLN A 12 10.57 -17.59 -7.64
N ASP A 13 11.68 -18.30 -7.89
CA ASP A 13 13.03 -17.72 -7.90
C ASP A 13 13.17 -16.62 -8.98
N GLU A 14 12.60 -16.86 -10.18
CA GLU A 14 12.56 -15.83 -11.23
C GLU A 14 11.70 -14.63 -10.82
N CYS A 15 10.57 -14.85 -10.13
CA CYS A 15 9.76 -13.76 -9.59
C CYS A 15 10.51 -12.98 -8.50
N ASP A 16 11.21 -13.67 -7.60
CA ASP A 16 11.99 -13.05 -6.55
C ASP A 16 13.07 -12.14 -7.14
N SER A 17 13.78 -12.62 -8.16
CA SER A 17 14.82 -11.87 -8.85
C SER A 17 14.25 -10.69 -9.66
N ARG A 18 13.33 -10.95 -10.60
CA ARG A 18 12.82 -9.94 -11.54
C ARG A 18 11.82 -9.01 -10.90
N GLY A 19 10.89 -9.54 -10.13
CA GLY A 19 9.86 -8.77 -9.43
C GLY A 19 10.50 -7.76 -8.49
N SER A 20 11.50 -8.19 -7.70
CA SER A 20 12.23 -7.28 -6.83
C SER A 20 12.92 -6.16 -7.59
N LEU A 21 13.56 -6.49 -8.72
CA LEU A 21 14.24 -5.49 -9.54
C LEU A 21 13.27 -4.46 -10.11
N ILE A 22 12.09 -4.90 -10.58
CA ILE A 22 11.05 -4.01 -11.10
C ILE A 22 10.57 -3.06 -10.01
N LEU A 23 10.25 -3.58 -8.83
CA LEU A 23 9.78 -2.77 -7.70
C LEU A 23 10.86 -1.78 -7.21
N LYS A 24 12.12 -2.22 -7.11
CA LYS A 24 13.26 -1.32 -6.77
C LYS A 24 13.39 -0.19 -7.80
N LYS A 25 13.32 -0.50 -9.10
CA LYS A 25 13.34 0.52 -10.16
C LYS A 25 12.16 1.47 -10.07
N TYR A 26 10.97 1.00 -9.72
CA TYR A 26 9.81 1.86 -9.50
C TYR A 26 10.06 2.85 -8.34
N ILE A 27 10.56 2.37 -7.20
CA ILE A 27 10.92 3.21 -6.04
C ILE A 27 11.90 4.30 -6.44
N GLU A 28 12.95 3.94 -7.19
CA GLU A 28 13.97 4.87 -7.69
C GLU A 28 13.40 5.88 -8.69
N TYR A 29 12.63 5.41 -9.67
CA TYR A 29 12.02 6.23 -10.71
C TYR A 29 11.07 7.28 -10.14
N ARG A 30 10.19 6.87 -9.21
CA ARG A 30 9.28 7.77 -8.49
C ARG A 30 9.95 8.55 -7.36
N LYS A 31 11.21 8.26 -7.04
CA LYS A 31 12.00 8.90 -5.97
C LYS A 31 11.25 8.89 -4.63
N LEU A 32 10.60 7.77 -4.30
CA LEU A 32 9.69 7.68 -3.14
C LEU A 32 10.38 8.01 -1.81
N ALA A 33 11.67 7.66 -1.67
CA ALA A 33 12.47 8.02 -0.51
C ALA A 33 12.61 9.54 -0.33
N LYS A 34 12.81 10.27 -1.43
CA LYS A 34 12.90 11.73 -1.41
C LYS A 34 11.54 12.34 -1.06
N LEU A 35 10.48 11.91 -1.76
CA LEU A 35 9.11 12.40 -1.54
C LEU A 35 8.66 12.22 -0.09
N THR A 36 8.87 11.03 0.49
CA THR A 36 8.48 10.77 1.89
C THR A 36 9.33 11.53 2.89
N SER A 37 10.61 11.78 2.59
CA SER A 37 11.46 12.66 3.42
C SER A 37 10.98 14.11 3.42
N GLU A 38 10.56 14.63 2.27
CA GLU A 38 9.97 15.97 2.14
C GLU A 38 8.67 16.08 2.94
N ILE A 39 7.77 15.09 2.80
CA ILE A 39 6.52 15.01 3.58
C ILE A 39 6.79 14.97 5.08
N ASN A 40 7.74 14.15 5.54
CA ASN A 40 8.09 14.06 6.95
C ASN A 40 8.72 15.36 7.49
N THR A 41 9.44 16.09 6.64
CA THR A 41 10.00 17.41 6.98
C THR A 41 8.89 18.45 7.07
N TYR A 42 7.96 18.48 6.11
CA TYR A 42 6.77 19.30 6.16
C TYR A 42 5.93 19.03 7.42
N LYS A 43 5.70 17.75 7.76
CA LYS A 43 4.98 17.34 8.97
C LYS A 43 5.61 17.89 10.25
N ARG A 44 6.95 17.87 10.35
CA ARG A 44 7.68 18.44 11.50
C ARG A 44 7.59 19.96 11.57
N ASN A 45 7.45 20.61 10.42
CA ASN A 45 7.45 22.08 10.29
C ASN A 45 6.03 22.69 10.31
N LEU A 46 4.99 21.93 10.69
CA LEU A 46 3.58 22.34 10.69
C LEU A 46 3.25 23.61 11.52
N LEU A 47 4.22 24.16 12.24
CA LEU A 47 4.13 25.44 12.96
C LEU A 47 4.47 26.65 12.08
N SER A 48 4.98 26.45 10.86
CA SER A 48 5.34 27.49 9.90
C SER A 48 4.29 27.56 8.79
N VAL A 49 3.36 28.48 8.96
CA VAL A 49 2.28 28.86 8.03
C VAL A 49 2.78 29.02 6.58
N ARG A 50 1.94 28.57 5.61
CA ARG A 50 1.81 29.04 4.20
C ARG A 50 2.60 28.40 3.05
N ASP A 51 3.28 27.27 3.19
CA ASP A 51 3.82 26.60 2.00
C ASP A 51 2.93 25.43 1.56
N GLN A 52 2.54 25.43 0.28
CA GLN A 52 1.76 24.36 -0.32
C GLN A 52 2.62 23.10 -0.29
N GLY A 53 2.31 22.16 0.60
CA GLY A 53 2.84 20.80 0.50
C GLY A 53 2.55 20.21 -0.89
N SER A 54 3.17 19.07 -1.21
CA SER A 54 2.95 18.35 -2.47
C SER A 54 1.45 18.25 -2.79
N ASP A 55 1.04 18.58 -4.03
CA ASP A 55 -0.38 18.58 -4.43
C ASP A 55 -1.03 17.23 -4.10
N PRO A 56 -2.11 17.19 -3.30
CA PRO A 56 -2.83 15.95 -3.00
C PRO A 56 -3.21 15.12 -4.23
N ARG A 57 -3.34 15.74 -5.41
CA ARG A 57 -3.56 15.05 -6.69
C ARG A 57 -2.34 14.26 -7.16
N GLU A 58 -1.15 14.80 -6.98
CA GLU A 58 0.08 14.07 -7.28
C GLU A 58 0.25 12.90 -6.31
N ILE A 59 0.00 13.11 -5.01
CA ILE A 59 0.04 12.04 -3.99
C ILE A 59 -0.93 10.91 -4.34
N LYS A 60 -2.15 11.24 -4.78
CA LYS A 60 -3.14 10.24 -5.21
C LYS A 60 -2.62 9.33 -6.32
N LEU A 61 -1.87 9.86 -7.28
CA LEU A 61 -1.30 9.07 -8.37
C LEU A 61 -0.33 8.01 -7.83
N TYR A 62 0.60 8.38 -6.94
CA TYR A 62 1.52 7.42 -6.34
C TYR A 62 0.79 6.34 -5.53
N LEU A 63 -0.29 6.72 -4.83
CA LEU A 63 -1.11 5.77 -4.06
C LEU A 63 -1.79 4.75 -4.98
N GLU A 64 -2.35 5.18 -6.10
CA GLU A 64 -2.98 4.29 -7.08
C GLU A 64 -1.97 3.31 -7.70
N GLU A 65 -0.78 3.80 -8.05
CA GLU A 65 0.29 2.96 -8.59
C GLU A 65 0.79 1.92 -7.57
N ILE A 66 1.06 2.35 -6.34
CA ILE A 66 1.48 1.44 -5.27
C ILE A 66 0.42 0.38 -5.01
N LEU A 67 -0.85 0.77 -4.92
CA LEU A 67 -1.95 -0.18 -4.72
C LEU A 67 -2.03 -1.22 -5.84
N GLN A 68 -1.83 -0.83 -7.10
CA GLN A 68 -1.80 -1.78 -8.22
C GLN A 68 -0.62 -2.75 -8.09
N LEU A 69 0.57 -2.27 -7.72
CA LEU A 69 1.75 -3.12 -7.53
C LEU A 69 1.58 -4.10 -6.37
N THR A 70 1.06 -3.64 -5.23
CA THR A 70 0.81 -4.51 -4.06
C THR A 70 -0.25 -5.56 -4.37
N ARG A 71 -1.37 -5.18 -5.01
CA ARG A 71 -2.40 -6.14 -5.44
C ARG A 71 -1.85 -7.21 -6.37
N LEU A 72 -1.04 -6.81 -7.36
CA LEU A 72 -0.45 -7.76 -8.31
C LEU A 72 0.51 -8.75 -7.61
N GLY A 73 1.28 -8.27 -6.63
CA GLY A 73 2.17 -9.14 -5.83
C GLY A 73 1.41 -10.14 -4.96
N GLU A 74 0.27 -9.72 -4.40
CA GLU A 74 -0.61 -10.60 -3.61
C GLU A 74 -1.34 -11.61 -4.50
N ASP A 75 -1.92 -11.17 -5.63
CA ASP A 75 -2.57 -12.06 -6.61
C ASP A 75 -1.61 -13.15 -7.11
N TYR A 76 -0.35 -12.80 -7.36
CA TYR A 76 0.70 -13.76 -7.70
C TYR A 76 0.93 -14.76 -6.57
N THR A 77 1.10 -14.27 -5.34
CA THR A 77 1.37 -15.10 -4.16
C THR A 77 0.21 -16.08 -3.93
N ASP A 78 -1.02 -15.59 -3.96
CA ASP A 78 -2.23 -16.40 -3.81
C ASP A 78 -2.37 -17.43 -4.93
N TYR A 79 -2.07 -17.04 -6.17
CA TYR A 79 -2.04 -17.97 -7.30
C TYR A 79 -1.04 -19.11 -7.06
N MET A 80 0.21 -18.79 -6.71
CA MET A 80 1.25 -19.80 -6.49
C MET A 80 0.91 -20.72 -5.32
N VAL A 81 0.43 -20.17 -4.20
CA VAL A 81 -0.04 -20.93 -3.04
C VAL A 81 -1.21 -21.84 -3.41
N SER A 82 -2.14 -21.39 -4.26
CA SER A 82 -3.26 -22.21 -4.73
C SER A 82 -2.79 -23.43 -5.56
N LYS A 83 -1.76 -23.26 -6.39
CA LYS A 83 -1.16 -24.37 -7.17
C LYS A 83 -0.52 -25.41 -6.27
N ILE A 84 0.20 -24.97 -5.25
CA ILE A 84 0.83 -25.85 -4.26
C ILE A 84 -0.22 -26.61 -3.46
N ARG A 85 -1.32 -25.93 -3.07
CA ARG A 85 -2.45 -26.58 -2.37
C ARG A 85 -3.08 -27.69 -3.21
N GLY A 86 -3.16 -27.53 -4.54
CA GLY A 86 -3.61 -28.58 -5.45
C GLY A 86 -2.68 -29.81 -5.51
N LEU A 87 -1.43 -29.68 -5.09
CA LEU A 87 -0.43 -30.75 -5.02
C LEU A 87 -0.31 -31.38 -3.63
N ARG A 88 -1.11 -30.93 -2.65
CA ARG A 88 -1.04 -31.36 -1.23
C ARG A 88 -1.26 -32.86 -1.01
N SER A 89 -1.87 -33.58 -1.96
CA SER A 89 -2.01 -35.04 -1.89
C SER A 89 -0.68 -35.79 -1.92
N VAL A 90 0.42 -35.12 -2.30
CA VAL A 90 1.77 -35.71 -2.39
C VAL A 90 2.58 -35.51 -1.11
N ASP A 91 2.45 -34.35 -0.48
CA ASP A 91 3.22 -33.97 0.70
C ASP A 91 2.47 -32.87 1.50
N PRO A 92 2.01 -33.17 2.73
CA PRO A 92 1.34 -32.21 3.59
C PRO A 92 2.20 -31.00 4.01
N GLU A 93 3.53 -31.15 4.06
CA GLU A 93 4.48 -30.11 4.52
C GLU A 93 4.84 -29.11 3.41
N LEU A 94 4.51 -29.45 2.16
CA LEU A 94 4.82 -28.63 0.98
C LEU A 94 4.22 -27.23 1.04
N LEU A 95 2.98 -27.12 1.55
CA LEU A 95 2.24 -25.87 1.62
C LEU A 95 2.80 -24.91 2.68
N PRO A 96 2.99 -25.33 3.95
CA PRO A 96 3.69 -24.51 4.94
C PRO A 96 5.08 -24.06 4.49
N GLN A 97 5.87 -24.96 3.90
CA GLN A 97 7.22 -24.65 3.44
C GLN A 97 7.22 -23.60 2.33
N ALA A 98 6.41 -23.80 1.28
CA ALA A 98 6.36 -22.85 0.18
C ALA A 98 5.79 -21.48 0.61
N THR A 99 4.77 -21.47 1.48
CA THR A 99 4.24 -20.22 2.04
C THR A 99 5.30 -19.45 2.81
N ARG A 100 6.18 -20.15 3.54
CA ARG A 100 7.30 -19.53 4.24
C ARG A 100 8.30 -18.93 3.24
N VAL A 101 8.69 -19.70 2.23
CA VAL A 101 9.64 -19.29 1.19
C VAL A 101 9.16 -18.00 0.51
N PHE A 102 7.93 -18.00 -0.01
CA PHE A 102 7.36 -16.85 -0.74
C PHE A 102 7.27 -15.58 0.11
N ARG A 103 7.07 -15.72 1.42
CA ARG A 103 6.95 -14.59 2.35
C ARG A 103 8.29 -14.09 2.89
N SER A 104 9.35 -14.89 2.83
CA SER A 104 10.68 -14.55 3.36
C SER A 104 11.66 -14.03 2.31
N GLU A 105 11.31 -14.19 1.04
CA GLU A 105 12.13 -13.83 -0.11
C GLU A 105 12.25 -12.31 -0.32
N ASN A 106 13.23 -11.90 -1.13
CA ASN A 106 13.59 -10.50 -1.36
C ASN A 106 12.44 -9.69 -1.97
N PHE A 107 11.58 -10.29 -2.79
CA PHE A 107 10.39 -9.65 -3.35
C PHE A 107 9.41 -9.25 -2.27
N SER A 108 9.16 -10.13 -1.31
CA SER A 108 8.33 -9.82 -0.13
C SER A 108 8.91 -8.65 0.66
N GLN A 109 10.23 -8.58 0.82
CA GLN A 109 10.89 -7.44 1.49
C GLN A 109 10.68 -6.13 0.73
N VAL A 110 10.85 -6.13 -0.60
CA VAL A 110 10.63 -4.91 -1.41
C VAL A 110 9.15 -4.50 -1.44
N VAL A 111 8.22 -5.47 -1.43
CA VAL A 111 6.78 -5.19 -1.28
C VAL A 111 6.50 -4.52 0.07
N GLN A 112 7.16 -4.96 1.15
CA GLN A 112 7.06 -4.30 2.45
C GLN A 112 7.63 -2.88 2.43
N ASP A 113 8.77 -2.65 1.76
CA ASP A 113 9.35 -1.31 1.59
C ASP A 113 8.38 -0.36 0.87
N ILE A 114 7.80 -0.81 -0.24
CA ILE A 114 6.78 -0.06 -1.00
C ILE A 114 5.55 0.23 -0.14
N THR A 115 5.12 -0.75 0.65
CA THR A 115 4.00 -0.58 1.58
C THR A 115 4.34 0.44 2.68
N GLY A 116 5.59 0.52 3.11
CA GLY A 116 6.07 1.57 4.02
C GLY A 116 5.92 2.96 3.43
N TYR A 117 6.30 3.16 2.16
CA TYR A 117 6.07 4.43 1.46
C TYR A 117 4.57 4.75 1.34
N TYR A 118 3.74 3.75 0.98
CA TYR A 118 2.29 3.91 0.91
C TYR A 118 1.70 4.48 2.20
N VAL A 119 2.08 3.93 3.37
CA VAL A 119 1.53 4.38 4.65
C VAL A 119 1.82 5.86 4.90
N ILE A 120 3.03 6.34 4.58
CA ILE A 120 3.41 7.75 4.75
C ILE A 120 2.59 8.64 3.80
N LEU A 121 2.50 8.24 2.53
CA LEU A 121 1.77 9.00 1.50
C LEU A 121 0.27 9.06 1.80
N GLU A 122 -0.31 7.94 2.21
CA GLU A 122 -1.74 7.81 2.49
C GLU A 122 -2.12 8.60 3.76
N GLY A 123 -1.25 8.57 4.79
CA GLY A 123 -1.41 9.39 5.98
C GLY A 123 -1.34 10.88 5.68
N PHE A 124 -0.40 11.31 4.84
CA PHE A 124 -0.34 12.71 4.37
C PHE A 124 -1.60 13.10 3.59
N PHE A 125 -2.00 12.26 2.61
CA PHE A 125 -3.20 12.47 1.81
C PHE A 125 -4.45 12.64 2.70
N LEU A 126 -4.61 11.77 3.70
CA LEU A 126 -5.72 11.83 4.64
C LEU A 126 -5.77 13.17 5.37
N VAL A 127 -4.65 13.57 6.01
CA VAL A 127 -4.58 14.79 6.82
C VAL A 127 -4.82 16.05 5.98
N GLU A 128 -4.20 16.15 4.80
CA GLU A 128 -4.37 17.33 3.94
C GLU A 128 -5.80 17.46 3.40
N ASN A 129 -6.44 16.33 3.01
CA ASN A 129 -7.82 16.37 2.53
C ASN A 129 -8.82 16.65 3.65
N VAL A 130 -8.60 16.16 4.86
CA VAL A 130 -9.41 16.51 6.04
C VAL A 130 -9.27 18.01 6.36
N ARG A 131 -8.04 18.55 6.38
CA ARG A 131 -7.83 19.99 6.59
C ARG A 131 -8.53 20.82 5.51
N LYS A 132 -8.48 20.36 4.26
CA LYS A 132 -9.15 21.02 3.15
C LYS A 132 -10.67 20.99 3.31
N ALA A 133 -11.26 19.85 3.67
CA ALA A 133 -12.70 19.72 3.94
C ALA A 133 -13.17 20.71 5.01
N ILE A 134 -12.42 20.84 6.11
CA ILE A 134 -12.70 21.83 7.17
C ILE A 134 -12.57 23.27 6.63
N SER A 135 -11.60 23.54 5.77
CA SER A 135 -11.36 24.89 5.25
C SER A 135 -12.40 25.37 4.24
N ILE A 136 -13.07 24.46 3.52
CA ILE A 136 -14.10 24.77 2.52
C ILE A 136 -15.51 24.55 3.05
N ASP A 137 -15.64 24.36 4.36
CA ASP A 137 -16.88 24.01 5.00
C ASP A 137 -17.98 25.04 4.73
N GLU A 138 -19.15 24.55 4.33
CA GLU A 138 -20.30 25.35 3.95
C GLU A 138 -21.52 24.88 4.74
N HIS A 139 -22.33 25.85 5.19
CA HIS A 139 -23.61 25.53 5.80
C HIS A 139 -24.63 25.21 4.71
N VAL A 140 -25.04 23.94 4.64
CA VAL A 140 -26.08 23.47 3.72
C VAL A 140 -27.44 23.67 4.36
N LEU A 141 -28.29 24.50 3.74
CA LEU A 141 -29.68 24.71 4.16
C LEU A 141 -30.42 23.35 4.24
N ASP A 142 -31.21 23.17 5.28
CA ASP A 142 -31.95 21.93 5.60
C ASP A 142 -31.08 20.69 5.95
N SER A 143 -29.76 20.84 6.08
CA SER A 143 -28.88 19.78 6.58
C SER A 143 -28.82 19.74 8.12
N LEU A 144 -28.73 18.52 8.68
CA LEU A 144 -28.53 18.30 10.11
C LEU A 144 -27.05 18.47 10.54
N THR A 145 -26.12 18.43 9.58
CA THR A 145 -24.66 18.49 9.80
C THR A 145 -23.99 19.48 8.84
N MET A 146 -22.80 19.96 9.20
CA MET A 146 -21.95 20.78 8.32
C MET A 146 -21.44 19.95 7.14
N SER A 147 -21.22 20.57 5.97
CA SER A 147 -20.77 19.83 4.78
C SER A 147 -19.43 19.13 4.99
N MET A 148 -18.55 19.71 5.82
CA MET A 148 -17.26 19.10 6.15
C MET A 148 -17.37 17.70 6.77
N VAL A 149 -18.50 17.38 7.43
CA VAL A 149 -18.70 16.08 8.08
C VAL A 149 -18.72 14.98 7.01
N ASP A 150 -19.52 15.15 5.97
CA ASP A 150 -19.66 14.18 4.88
C ASP A 150 -18.35 14.03 4.10
N ASP A 151 -17.67 15.14 3.82
CA ASP A 151 -16.37 15.13 3.13
C ASP A 151 -15.29 14.40 3.94
N VAL A 152 -15.20 14.64 5.25
CA VAL A 152 -14.26 13.95 6.13
C VAL A 152 -14.57 12.45 6.19
N PHE A 153 -15.83 12.07 6.34
CA PHE A 153 -16.23 10.66 6.32
C PHE A 153 -15.91 10.00 4.97
N TYR A 154 -16.10 10.70 3.86
CA TYR A 154 -15.74 10.20 2.53
C TYR A 154 -14.23 9.95 2.42
N VAL A 155 -13.40 10.90 2.84
CA VAL A 155 -11.94 10.75 2.80
C VAL A 155 -11.50 9.58 3.69
N LEU A 156 -11.99 9.50 4.92
CA LEU A 156 -11.69 8.39 5.84
C LEU A 156 -12.08 7.03 5.26
N GLN A 157 -13.30 6.92 4.73
CA GLN A 157 -13.78 5.69 4.11
C GLN A 157 -12.90 5.28 2.91
N SER A 158 -12.52 6.25 2.08
CA SER A 158 -11.65 6.03 0.92
C SER A 158 -10.28 5.50 1.34
N CYS A 159 -9.64 6.13 2.33
CA CYS A 159 -8.32 5.72 2.82
C CYS A 159 -8.35 4.33 3.48
N CYS A 160 -9.40 4.02 4.25
CA CYS A 160 -9.58 2.69 4.85
C CYS A 160 -9.81 1.59 3.79
N ARG A 161 -10.62 1.86 2.76
CA ARG A 161 -10.84 0.88 1.67
C ARG A 161 -9.55 0.62 0.89
N LYS A 162 -8.76 1.66 0.65
CA LYS A 162 -7.45 1.55 -0.01
C LYS A 162 -6.46 0.78 0.86
N SER A 163 -6.37 1.05 2.16
CA SER A 163 -5.45 0.34 3.05
C SER A 163 -5.79 -1.15 3.21
N ILE A 164 -7.08 -1.52 3.19
CA ILE A 164 -7.48 -2.93 3.13
C ILE A 164 -7.00 -3.59 1.83
N SER A 165 -6.99 -2.84 0.73
CA SER A 165 -6.56 -3.33 -0.58
C SER A 165 -5.05 -3.56 -0.71
N THR A 166 -4.24 -3.14 0.27
CA THR A 166 -2.81 -3.50 0.32
C THR A 166 -2.58 -4.89 0.89
N PHE A 167 -3.64 -5.56 1.41
CA PHE A 167 -3.57 -6.85 2.11
C PHE A 167 -2.59 -6.86 3.29
N ASN A 168 -2.20 -5.68 3.80
CA ASN A 168 -1.27 -5.52 4.89
C ASN A 168 -1.98 -4.89 6.09
N ILE A 169 -2.15 -5.67 7.16
CA ILE A 169 -2.84 -5.22 8.38
C ILE A 169 -2.14 -4.03 9.03
N ASN A 170 -0.81 -3.91 8.91
CA ASN A 170 -0.08 -2.78 9.46
C ASN A 170 -0.43 -1.48 8.72
N SER A 171 -0.71 -1.56 7.41
CA SER A 171 -1.22 -0.40 6.66
C SER A 171 -2.58 0.04 7.19
N VAL A 172 -3.50 -0.91 7.44
CA VAL A 172 -4.82 -0.59 8.00
C VAL A 172 -4.69 0.06 9.38
N ILE A 173 -3.90 -0.53 10.28
CA ILE A 173 -3.67 -0.01 11.63
C ILE A 173 -3.06 1.40 11.59
N ALA A 174 -2.07 1.62 10.71
CA ALA A 174 -1.41 2.92 10.60
C ALA A 174 -2.37 4.03 10.14
N ILE A 175 -3.26 3.74 9.19
CA ILE A 175 -4.27 4.71 8.74
C ILE A 175 -5.29 4.99 9.85
N LEU A 176 -5.79 3.97 10.53
CA LEU A 176 -6.75 4.14 11.63
C LEU A 176 -6.14 4.89 12.83
N SER A 177 -4.85 4.71 13.09
CA SER A 177 -4.13 5.40 14.17
C SER A 177 -3.71 6.83 13.79
N SER A 178 -3.91 7.24 12.54
CA SER A 178 -3.62 8.60 12.05
C SER A 178 -4.82 9.54 12.15
N VAL A 179 -5.98 9.02 12.61
CA VAL A 179 -7.24 9.74 12.85
C VAL A 179 -7.31 10.23 14.29
#